data_AF-A0A956FX12-F1
#
_entry.id   AF-A0A956FX12-F1
#
_cell.length_a   1.000
_cell.length_b   1.000
_cell.length_c   1.000
_cell.angle_alpha   90.00
_cell.angle_beta   90.00
_cell.angle_gamma   90.00
#
_symmetry.space_group_name_H-M   'P 1'
#
loop_
_entity.id
_entity.type
_entity.pdbx_description
1 polymer ?
#
loop_
_entity_poly.entity_id
_entity_poly.type
_entity_poly.pdbx_seq_one_letter_code
_entity_poly.pdbx_strand_id
1 'polypeptide(L)'
;MSEKSEVRRGVGRRRFLLGMIAGTAGLSLYGGVRSLRAEERSVPELGDVDGALRPNAYITVTPDDRVIVAFDKQEMGQGTMTGYAMLVAEELEVAVDAIEIYHADSSSKYGTMGTGGSAG
;
A
#
# COMPACT_ATOMS: atom_id res chain seq x y z
N MET A 1 19.26 -57.82 -5.54
CA MET A 1 19.02 -56.51 -4.88
C MET A 1 18.73 -55.50 -5.98
N SER A 2 17.47 -55.12 -6.22
CA SER A 2 17.11 -54.11 -7.24
C SER A 2 16.20 -53.09 -6.58
N GLU A 3 16.81 -51.99 -6.15
CA GLU A 3 16.13 -50.87 -5.54
C GLU A 3 15.53 -50.02 -6.66
N LYS A 4 14.20 -50.09 -6.85
CA LYS A 4 13.48 -49.19 -7.74
C LYS A 4 13.32 -47.85 -7.03
N SER A 5 13.96 -46.80 -7.55
CA SER A 5 13.80 -45.44 -7.07
C SER A 5 12.42 -44.88 -7.46
N GLU A 6 11.60 -44.53 -6.46
CA GLU A 6 10.35 -43.80 -6.68
C GLU A 6 10.64 -42.31 -6.91
N VAL A 7 10.29 -41.81 -8.10
CA VAL A 7 10.32 -40.38 -8.40
C VAL A 7 9.12 -39.71 -7.72
N ARG A 8 9.38 -38.94 -6.65
CA ARG A 8 8.37 -38.11 -5.97
C ARG A 8 7.84 -37.04 -6.93
N ARG A 9 6.68 -37.26 -7.53
CA ARG A 9 5.97 -36.23 -8.31
C ARG A 9 5.38 -35.19 -7.34
N GLY A 10 6.05 -34.05 -7.21
CA GLY A 10 5.55 -32.91 -6.44
C GLY A 10 4.21 -32.38 -6.98
N VAL A 11 3.39 -31.82 -6.10
CA VAL A 11 2.11 -31.20 -6.48
C VAL A 11 2.39 -30.01 -7.40
N GLY A 12 1.84 -30.03 -8.61
CA GLY A 12 2.00 -28.94 -9.57
C GLY A 12 1.28 -27.66 -9.12
N ARG A 13 1.87 -26.49 -9.38
CA ARG A 13 1.34 -25.15 -9.04
C ARG A 13 -0.15 -24.99 -9.39
N ARG A 14 -0.58 -25.48 -10.55
CA ARG A 14 -1.99 -25.46 -10.98
C ARG A 14 -2.92 -26.24 -10.04
N ARG A 15 -2.50 -27.43 -9.60
CA ARG A 15 -3.29 -28.25 -8.66
C ARG A 15 -3.31 -27.62 -7.28
N PHE A 16 -2.20 -27.02 -6.86
CA PHE A 16 -2.13 -26.25 -5.63
C PHE A 16 -3.09 -25.06 -5.65
N LEU A 17 -3.05 -24.24 -6.71
CA LEU A 17 -3.95 -23.08 -6.85
C LEU A 17 -5.43 -23.48 -6.96
N LEU A 18 -5.75 -24.56 -7.69
CA LEU A 18 -7.11 -25.11 -7.74
C LEU A 18 -7.57 -25.63 -6.37
N GLY A 19 -6.67 -26.25 -5.60
CA GLY A 19 -6.93 -26.67 -4.23
C GLY A 19 -7.19 -25.49 -3.28
N MET A 20 -6.43 -24.40 -3.42
CA MET A 20 -6.63 -23.17 -2.64
C MET A 20 -8.01 -22.55 -2.94
N ILE A 21 -8.40 -22.41 -4.21
CA ILE A 21 -9.72 -21.85 -4.60
C ILE A 21 -10.87 -22.66 -3.99
N ALA A 22 -10.79 -24.00 -4.06
CA ALA A 22 -11.81 -24.87 -3.49
C ALA A 22 -11.86 -24.77 -1.95
N GLY A 23 -10.71 -24.64 -1.29
CA GLY A 23 -10.61 -24.45 0.16
C GLY A 23 -11.20 -23.12 0.64
N THR A 24 -10.89 -22.01 -0.04
CA THR A 24 -11.38 -20.68 0.34
C THR A 24 -12.90 -20.56 0.11
N ALA A 25 -13.44 -21.10 -0.99
CA ALA A 25 -14.87 -21.10 -1.24
C ALA A 25 -15.66 -21.92 -0.20
N GLY A 26 -15.12 -23.06 0.24
CA GLY A 26 -15.70 -23.87 1.31
C GLY A 26 -15.68 -23.16 2.67
N LEU A 27 -14.61 -22.42 2.97
CA LEU A 27 -14.47 -21.67 4.22
C LEU A 27 -15.41 -20.44 4.26
N SER A 28 -15.61 -19.75 3.14
CA SER A 28 -16.55 -18.62 3.04
C SER A 28 -18.01 -19.03 3.21
N LEU A 29 -18.38 -20.24 2.80
CA LEU A 29 -19.74 -20.77 2.95
C LEU A 29 -20.03 -21.32 4.36
N TYR A 30 -19.01 -21.89 5.03
CA TYR A 30 -19.16 -22.48 6.38
C TYR A 30 -18.86 -21.47 7.51
N GLY A 31 -17.98 -20.50 7.27
CA GLY A 31 -17.44 -19.57 8.27
C GLY A 31 -18.10 -18.19 8.33
N GLY A 32 -19.17 -17.97 7.57
CA GLY A 32 -20.03 -16.81 7.78
C GLY A 32 -19.45 -15.49 7.29
N VAL A 33 -20.37 -14.69 6.79
CA VAL A 33 -20.25 -13.30 6.30
C VAL A 33 -19.98 -12.34 7.48
N ARG A 34 -19.08 -12.70 8.39
CA ARG A 34 -18.69 -11.88 9.55
C ARG A 34 -17.27 -11.38 9.37
N SER A 35 -17.18 -10.07 9.14
CA SER A 35 -15.95 -9.27 9.15
C SER A 35 -15.24 -9.07 7.81
N LEU A 36 -15.99 -8.60 6.80
CA LEU A 36 -15.42 -7.68 5.81
C LEU A 36 -16.01 -6.29 6.01
N ARG A 37 -16.00 -5.80 7.26
CA ARG A 37 -15.86 -4.36 7.44
C ARG A 37 -14.38 -4.11 7.25
N ALA A 38 -13.98 -3.93 5.98
CA ALA A 38 -12.82 -3.12 5.72
C ALA A 38 -13.14 -1.78 6.38
N GLU A 39 -12.39 -1.42 7.42
CA GLU A 39 -12.31 -0.03 7.84
C GLU A 39 -11.90 0.72 6.58
N GLU A 40 -12.86 1.35 5.92
CA GLU A 40 -12.58 2.26 4.83
C GLU A 40 -11.85 3.40 5.51
N ARG A 41 -10.52 3.30 5.55
CA ARG A 41 -9.64 4.35 6.03
C ARG A 41 -9.85 5.46 5.03
N SER A 42 -10.85 6.29 5.31
CA SER A 42 -11.17 7.47 4.53
C SER A 42 -9.88 8.24 4.42
N VAL A 43 -9.38 8.40 3.19
CA VAL A 43 -8.27 9.30 2.90
C VAL A 43 -8.69 10.63 3.53
N PRO A 44 -7.95 11.14 4.54
CA PRO A 44 -8.30 12.42 5.12
C PRO A 44 -8.37 13.38 3.95
N GLU A 45 -9.52 14.02 3.75
CA GLU A 45 -9.58 15.12 2.82
C GLU A 45 -8.57 16.12 3.38
N LEU A 46 -7.46 16.32 2.67
CA LEU A 46 -6.38 17.18 3.13
C LEU A 46 -6.80 18.66 3.10
N GLY A 47 -8.08 18.96 3.32
CA GLY A 47 -8.63 20.28 3.58
C GLY A 47 -9.11 20.47 5.01
N ASP A 48 -9.39 19.41 5.78
CA ASP A 48 -10.29 19.52 6.95
C ASP A 48 -9.62 19.25 8.32
N VAL A 49 -8.29 19.23 8.37
CA VAL A 49 -7.55 19.10 9.65
C VAL A 49 -7.27 20.50 10.20
N ASP A 50 -8.08 20.92 11.19
CA ASP A 50 -7.89 22.19 11.89
C ASP A 50 -6.51 22.25 12.57
N GLY A 51 -5.85 23.42 12.47
CA GLY A 51 -4.50 23.64 13.00
C GLY A 51 -3.36 22.95 12.23
N ALA A 52 -3.61 22.25 11.12
CA ALA A 52 -2.54 21.62 10.34
C ALA A 52 -1.69 22.65 9.55
N LEU A 53 -0.37 22.45 9.56
CA LEU A 53 0.58 23.22 8.76
C LEU A 53 0.70 22.64 7.35
N ARG A 54 0.57 23.51 6.33
CA ARG A 54 0.59 23.12 4.91
C ARG A 54 1.56 23.99 4.13
N PRO A 55 2.85 23.64 4.09
CA PRO A 55 3.85 24.46 3.38
C PRO A 55 3.65 24.42 1.85
N ASN A 56 3.08 23.35 1.31
CA ASN A 56 2.76 23.21 -0.10
C ASN A 56 1.60 22.20 -0.30
N ALA A 57 1.26 21.88 -1.55
CA ALA A 57 0.18 20.95 -1.88
C ALA A 57 0.46 19.49 -1.47
N TYR A 58 1.72 19.12 -1.29
CA TYR A 58 2.17 17.74 -1.08
C TYR A 58 2.37 17.38 0.40
N ILE A 59 2.70 18.35 1.26
CA ILE A 59 3.03 18.09 2.67
C ILE A 59 1.96 18.68 3.58
N THR A 60 1.51 17.87 4.54
CA THR A 60 0.65 18.29 5.65
C THR A 60 1.26 17.83 6.96
N VAL A 61 1.47 18.74 7.91
CA VAL A 61 1.85 18.37 9.28
C VAL A 61 0.64 18.64 10.17
N THR A 62 0.12 17.60 10.81
CA THR A 62 -1.05 17.69 11.68
C THR A 62 -0.66 18.12 13.09
N PRO A 63 -1.60 18.63 13.91
CA PRO A 63 -1.33 19.00 15.30
C PRO A 63 -0.94 17.82 16.21
N ASP A 64 -1.19 16.58 15.78
CA ASP A 64 -0.83 15.34 16.47
C ASP A 64 0.48 14.72 15.94
N ASP A 65 1.38 15.54 15.42
CA ASP A 65 2.73 15.20 14.95
C ASP A 65 2.80 14.16 13.83
N ARG A 66 1.73 14.01 13.03
CA ARG A 66 1.73 13.18 11.82
C ARG A 66 2.08 14.02 10.60
N VAL A 67 2.86 13.43 9.71
CA VAL A 67 3.25 14.05 8.44
C VAL A 67 2.62 13.28 7.31
N ILE A 68 1.69 13.93 6.61
CA ILE A 68 0.98 13.35 5.48
C ILE A 68 1.60 13.86 4.17
N VAL A 69 2.04 12.94 3.32
CA VAL A 69 2.73 13.22 2.05
C VAL A 69 1.90 12.72 0.87
N ALA A 70 1.54 13.63 -0.04
CA ALA A 70 0.90 13.31 -1.31
C ALA A 70 1.93 12.76 -2.29
N PHE A 71 1.58 11.68 -2.98
CA PHE A 71 2.40 11.09 -4.02
C PHE A 71 1.63 11.04 -5.34
N ASP A 72 2.10 11.83 -6.31
CA ASP A 72 1.43 12.06 -7.60
C ASP A 72 1.80 11.06 -8.70
N LYS A 73 2.74 10.15 -8.40
CA LYS A 73 3.16 9.09 -9.31
C LYS A 73 2.65 7.75 -8.87
N GLN A 74 2.51 6.84 -9.82
CA GLN A 74 2.18 5.46 -9.54
C GLN A 74 3.45 4.66 -9.26
N GLU A 75 3.41 3.89 -8.19
CA GLU A 75 4.48 3.01 -7.75
C GLU A 75 4.06 1.56 -8.08
N MET A 76 4.98 0.77 -8.66
CA MET A 76 4.70 -0.58 -9.15
C MET A 76 5.63 -1.64 -8.51
N GLY A 77 6.03 -1.44 -7.25
CA GLY A 77 6.91 -2.34 -6.49
C GLY A 77 8.42 -2.09 -6.61
N GLN A 78 8.82 -0.91 -7.09
CA GLN A 78 10.20 -0.41 -7.12
C GLN A 78 10.69 0.08 -5.74
N GLY A 79 9.79 0.41 -4.82
CA GLY A 79 10.11 0.92 -3.48
C GLY A 79 10.30 2.45 -3.41
N THR A 80 9.91 3.19 -4.45
CA THR A 80 10.12 4.65 -4.51
C THR A 80 9.44 5.37 -3.36
N MET A 81 8.18 5.04 -3.03
CA MET A 81 7.48 5.65 -1.88
C MET A 81 8.24 5.48 -0.56
N THR A 82 8.81 4.31 -0.31
CA THR A 82 9.61 4.07 0.90
C THR A 82 10.83 5.00 0.95
N GLY A 83 11.51 5.18 -0.18
CA GLY A 83 12.64 6.13 -0.27
C GLY A 83 12.20 7.57 0.02
N TYR A 84 11.08 8.02 -0.54
CA TYR A 84 10.54 9.35 -0.24
C TYR A 84 10.16 9.51 1.25
N ALA A 85 9.55 8.49 1.87
CA ALA A 85 9.22 8.53 3.30
C ALA A 85 10.47 8.74 4.17
N MET A 86 11.56 8.02 3.85
CA MET A 86 12.84 8.16 4.55
C MET A 86 13.42 9.57 4.41
N LEU A 87 13.43 10.12 3.20
CA LEU A 87 13.95 11.47 2.94
C LEU A 87 13.14 12.55 3.66
N VAL A 88 11.81 12.45 3.66
CA VAL A 88 10.94 13.39 4.38
C VAL A 88 11.15 13.28 5.89
N ALA A 89 11.27 12.06 6.42
CA ALA A 89 11.54 11.85 7.84
C ALA A 89 12.89 12.46 8.26
N GLU A 90 13.92 12.32 7.43
CA GLU A 90 15.24 12.90 7.68
C GLU A 90 15.20 14.44 7.67
N GLU A 91 14.55 15.05 6.68
CA GLU A 91 14.47 16.52 6.56
C GLU A 91 13.65 17.16 7.70
N LEU A 92 12.63 16.46 8.19
CA LEU A 92 11.76 16.97 9.26
C LEU A 92 12.19 16.52 10.67
N GLU A 93 13.27 15.75 10.79
CA GLU A 93 13.77 15.18 12.05
C GLU A 93 12.70 14.38 12.83
N VAL A 94 11.83 13.64 12.11
CA VAL A 94 10.77 12.82 12.69
C VAL A 94 11.02 11.33 12.49
N ALA A 95 10.34 10.49 13.29
CA ALA A 95 10.34 9.06 13.06
C ALA A 95 9.63 8.73 11.73
N VAL A 96 10.14 7.76 10.98
CA VAL A 96 9.53 7.30 9.71
C VAL A 96 8.09 6.81 9.92
N ASP A 97 7.79 6.26 11.10
CA ASP A 97 6.44 5.80 11.46
C ASP A 97 5.42 6.94 11.58
N ALA A 98 5.87 8.20 11.67
CA ALA A 98 5.01 9.38 11.65
C ALA A 98 4.66 9.83 10.21
N ILE A 99 5.28 9.24 9.18
CA ILE A 99 5.05 9.58 7.78
C ILE A 99 3.94 8.71 7.20
N GLU A 100 2.85 9.35 6.76
CA GLU A 100 1.76 8.71 6.02
C GLU A 100 1.80 9.16 4.55
N ILE A 101 2.16 8.26 3.63
CA ILE A 101 2.10 8.53 2.19
C ILE A 101 0.75 8.10 1.64
N TYR A 102 0.10 8.98 0.86
CA TYR A 102 -1.12 8.68 0.11
C TYR A 102 -0.96 9.07 -1.36
N HIS A 103 -1.71 8.42 -2.23
CA HIS A 103 -1.78 8.84 -3.62
C HIS A 103 -2.59 10.11 -3.77
N ALA A 104 -2.00 11.08 -4.46
CA ALA A 104 -2.68 12.32 -4.81
C ALA A 104 -3.99 12.03 -5.56
N ASP A 105 -5.05 12.76 -5.20
CA ASP A 105 -6.30 12.81 -5.94
C ASP A 105 -6.10 13.53 -7.30
N SER A 106 -7.12 13.54 -8.17
CA SER A 106 -7.05 14.20 -9.48
C SER A 106 -7.26 15.72 -9.45
N SER A 107 -7.19 16.37 -8.29
CA SER A 107 -7.37 17.82 -8.20
C SER A 107 -6.22 18.57 -8.85
N SER A 108 -6.54 19.77 -9.35
CA SER A 108 -5.60 20.61 -10.09
C SER A 108 -4.43 21.13 -9.25
N LYS A 109 -4.50 21.03 -7.92
CA LYS A 109 -3.45 21.52 -7.00
C LYS A 109 -2.11 20.79 -7.15
N TYR A 110 -2.13 19.60 -7.76
CA TYR A 110 -0.97 18.76 -8.01
C TYR A 110 -0.45 18.86 -9.46
N GLY A 111 -1.10 19.66 -10.32
CA GLY A 111 -0.69 19.81 -11.71
C GLY A 111 -0.88 18.55 -12.56
N THR A 112 -0.09 18.43 -13.63
CA THR A 112 -0.17 17.30 -14.57
C THR A 112 0.56 16.09 -13.99
N MET A 113 -0.19 15.02 -13.73
CA MET A 113 0.36 13.76 -13.21
C MET A 113 0.67 12.78 -14.35
N GLY A 114 1.80 12.09 -14.24
CA GLY A 114 2.20 11.05 -15.17
C GLY A 114 3.38 10.24 -14.63
N THR A 115 3.45 8.96 -14.99
CA THR A 115 4.56 8.08 -14.60
C THR A 115 5.21 7.50 -15.85
N GLY A 116 6.52 7.71 -16.00
CA GLY A 116 7.29 7.25 -17.14
C GLY A 116 8.69 7.84 -17.18
N GLY A 117 9.54 7.36 -18.09
CA GLY A 117 10.86 7.95 -18.36
C GLY A 117 11.84 7.99 -17.18
N SER A 118 11.67 7.13 -16.17
CA SER A 118 12.42 7.16 -14.91
C SER A 118 12.24 8.44 -14.08
N ALA A 119 11.20 9.22 -14.36
CA ALA A 119 10.88 10.42 -13.59
C ALA A 119 10.18 10.08 -12.26
N GLY A 120 10.35 8.88 -11.70
CA GLY A 120 9.74 8.40 -10.45
C GLY A 120 10.34 9.07 -9.23
#